data_AF-A0A0U2W9U4-F1
#
_entry.id   AF-A0A0U2W9U4-F1
#
_cell.length_a   1.000
_cell.length_b   1.000
_cell.length_c   1.000
_cell.angle_alpha   90.00
_cell.angle_beta   90.00
_cell.angle_gamma   90.00
#
_symmetry.space_group_name_H-M   'P 1'
#
loop_
_entity.id
_entity.type
_entity.pdbx_description
1 polymer ?
#
loop_
_entity_poly.entity_id
_entity_poly.type
_entity_poly.pdbx_seq_one_letter_code
_entity_poly.pdbx_strand_id
1 'polypeptide(L)'
;MELFYLTRKQMAALLMSLQGISCKTPLAVLQEAWAKSHRAEIQGGKSFGAFISTSLPPIFEKIIKTKVQNDGFSLTEIVSLGNQIEYTHFSITTVQNWVKRDFKDLIGSPQVGKKYSIKQTAVLFIIDDLKATLDFESIRKLLTLLFQSPDEDSDDLISPLQLYALYSSIFEEMDQNNDQVLDLSGHDIGRRNHDHMLEQLIKQRADDFTDSLDGLSEEQKEAVSNTIFIAMVSVQTTYFQSLARRFLNATLFLQNLQS
;
A
#
# COMPACT_ATOMS: atom_id res chain seq x y z
N MET A 1 15.55 -15.84 8.57
CA MET A 1 15.85 -14.40 8.66
C MET A 1 14.53 -13.70 8.68
N GLU A 2 14.22 -12.94 9.73
CA GLU A 2 13.06 -12.05 9.69
C GLU A 2 13.31 -11.00 8.61
N LEU A 3 12.44 -10.99 7.60
CA LEU A 3 12.50 -10.03 6.51
C LEU A 3 11.83 -8.75 7.01
N PHE A 4 12.50 -7.61 6.83
CA PHE A 4 11.97 -6.32 7.24
C PHE A 4 10.93 -5.83 6.22
N TYR A 5 9.66 -6.02 6.58
CA TYR A 5 8.51 -5.53 5.82
C TYR A 5 7.99 -4.20 6.37
N LEU A 6 7.37 -3.42 5.49
CA LEU A 6 6.64 -2.21 5.81
C LEU A 6 5.14 -2.47 5.71
N THR A 7 4.38 -1.83 6.60
CA THR A 7 2.93 -1.69 6.38
C THR A 7 2.68 -0.82 5.14
N ARG A 8 1.48 -0.91 4.56
CA ARG A 8 1.10 -0.03 3.43
C ARG A 8 1.24 1.46 3.77
N LYS A 9 0.88 1.85 5.00
CA LYS A 9 1.03 3.23 5.49
C LYS A 9 2.49 3.65 5.60
N GLN A 10 3.35 2.75 6.09
CA GLN A 10 4.78 3.01 6.17
C GLN A 10 5.40 3.13 4.77
N MET A 11 4.97 2.29 3.82
CA MET A 11 5.37 2.41 2.41
C MET A 11 4.88 3.73 1.80
N ALA A 12 3.63 4.13 2.05
CA ALA A 12 3.10 5.41 1.59
C ALA A 12 3.88 6.60 2.15
N ALA A 13 4.22 6.57 3.44
CA ALA A 13 5.07 7.57 4.08
C ALA A 13 6.47 7.63 3.45
N LEU A 14 7.03 6.48 3.07
CA LEU A 14 8.31 6.41 2.37
C LEU A 14 8.21 7.05 0.99
N LEU A 15 7.19 6.71 0.20
CA LEU A 15 6.96 7.32 -1.13
C LEU A 15 6.74 8.84 -1.03
N MET A 16 5.96 9.32 -0.05
CA MET A 16 5.75 10.75 0.20
C MET A 16 7.04 11.48 0.58
N SER A 17 7.92 10.82 1.34
CA SER A 17 9.25 11.34 1.66
C SER A 17 10.15 11.46 0.43
N LEU A 18 10.09 10.47 -0.47
CA LEU A 18 10.88 10.46 -1.71
C LEU A 18 10.40 11.48 -2.74
N GLN A 19 9.10 11.82 -2.71
CA GLN A 19 8.52 12.90 -3.53
C GLN A 19 8.79 14.29 -2.94
N GLY A 20 9.34 14.38 -1.72
CA GLY A 20 9.59 15.65 -1.04
C GLY A 20 8.34 16.33 -0.47
N ILE A 21 7.22 15.61 -0.37
CA ILE A 21 5.97 16.12 0.24
C ILE A 21 6.03 16.01 1.77
N SER A 22 6.74 15.01 2.30
CA SER A 22 6.89 14.81 3.75
C SER A 22 8.07 15.60 4.33
N CYS A 23 7.91 16.07 5.57
CA CYS A 23 8.99 16.69 6.36
C CYS A 23 10.02 15.66 6.86
N LYS A 24 9.72 14.37 6.81
CA LYS A 24 10.62 13.28 7.22
C LYS A 24 11.51 12.85 6.07
N THR A 25 12.75 12.49 6.36
CA THR A 25 13.66 11.87 5.38
C THR A 25 13.32 10.38 5.19
N PRO A 26 13.68 9.76 4.05
CA PRO A 26 13.41 8.34 3.82
C PRO A 26 14.03 7.45 4.91
N LEU A 27 15.21 7.83 5.38
CA LEU A 27 15.89 7.16 6.48
C LEU A 27 15.08 7.24 7.79
N ALA A 28 14.54 8.42 8.12
CA ALA A 28 13.74 8.61 9.33
C ALA A 28 12.44 7.76 9.26
N VAL A 29 11.79 7.68 8.10
CA VAL A 29 10.61 6.83 7.91
C VAL A 29 10.95 5.35 8.15
N LEU A 30 12.05 4.86 7.58
CA LEU A 30 12.49 3.47 7.77
C LEU A 30 12.90 3.18 9.23
N GLN A 31 13.54 4.14 9.90
CA GLN A 31 13.88 4.04 11.32
C GLN A 31 12.65 3.88 12.21
N GLU A 32 11.63 4.71 11.99
CA GLU A 32 10.37 4.63 12.72
C GLU A 32 9.63 3.31 12.48
N ALA A 33 9.57 2.87 11.22
CA ALA A 33 8.94 1.61 10.84
C ALA A 33 9.63 0.40 11.51
N TRP A 34 10.96 0.39 11.51
CA TRP A 34 11.74 -0.65 12.19
C TRP A 34 11.56 -0.61 13.69
N ALA A 35 11.58 0.56 14.31
CA ALA A 35 11.40 0.70 15.75
C ALA A 35 10.02 0.25 16.23
N LYS A 36 8.98 0.40 15.40
CA LYS A 36 7.64 -0.12 15.69
C LYS A 36 7.58 -1.64 15.63
N SER A 37 8.17 -2.26 14.61
CA SER A 37 8.12 -3.72 14.40
C SER A 37 9.08 -4.51 15.29
N HIS A 38 10.18 -3.90 15.75
CA HIS A 38 11.27 -4.58 16.47
C HIS A 38 11.44 -4.07 17.92
N ARG A 39 10.34 -3.66 18.60
CA ARG A 39 10.38 -3.14 19.98
C ARG A 39 11.11 -4.06 20.96
N ALA A 40 10.93 -5.38 20.84
CA ALA A 40 11.60 -6.37 21.68
C ALA A 40 13.12 -6.43 21.43
N GLU A 41 13.57 -6.23 20.19
CA GLU A 41 14.99 -6.22 19.84
C GLU A 41 15.72 -4.97 20.35
N ILE A 42 15.02 -3.83 20.35
CA ILE A 42 15.53 -2.57 20.90
C ILE A 42 15.74 -2.70 22.42
N GLN A 43 14.84 -3.37 23.13
CA GLN A 43 15.01 -3.68 24.55
C GLN A 43 16.21 -4.62 24.81
N GLY A 44 16.56 -5.46 23.82
CA GLY A 44 17.77 -6.28 23.80
C GLY A 44 19.05 -5.56 23.36
N GLY A 45 19.03 -4.24 23.14
CA GLY A 45 20.20 -3.42 22.83
C GLY A 45 20.61 -3.42 21.35
N LYS A 46 19.84 -4.04 20.44
CA LYS A 46 20.08 -3.91 18.99
C LYS A 46 19.64 -2.52 18.52
N SER A 47 20.52 -1.82 17.82
CA SER A 47 20.21 -0.52 17.22
C SER A 47 19.88 -0.66 15.74
N PHE A 48 19.08 0.27 15.22
CA PHE A 48 18.80 0.36 13.79
C PHE A 48 20.09 0.47 12.96
N GLY A 49 21.13 1.13 13.47
CA GLY A 49 22.43 1.22 12.81
C GLY A 49 23.12 -0.14 12.62
N ALA A 50 22.97 -1.06 13.59
CA ALA A 50 23.44 -2.42 13.45
C ALA A 50 22.65 -3.18 12.36
N PHE A 51 21.32 -3.03 12.33
CA PHE A 51 20.46 -3.66 11.32
C PHE A 51 20.78 -3.21 9.89
N ILE A 52 20.98 -1.90 9.68
CA ILE A 52 21.41 -1.33 8.39
C ILE A 52 22.70 -1.98 7.90
N SER A 53 23.60 -2.32 8.81
CA SER A 53 24.92 -2.83 8.47
C SER A 53 24.92 -4.34 8.16
N THR A 54 23.88 -5.08 8.52
CA THR A 54 23.90 -6.55 8.47
C THR A 54 22.76 -7.19 7.68
N SER A 55 21.62 -6.52 7.49
CA SER A 55 20.40 -7.21 7.04
C SER A 55 19.36 -6.35 6.31
N LEU A 56 19.69 -5.13 5.91
CA LEU A 56 18.74 -4.27 5.21
C LEU A 56 18.52 -4.75 3.75
N PRO A 57 17.27 -4.84 3.27
CA PRO A 57 17.00 -5.10 1.86
C PRO A 57 17.75 -4.12 0.92
N PRO A 58 18.36 -4.60 -0.18
CA PRO A 58 19.20 -3.77 -1.07
C PRO A 58 18.50 -2.53 -1.63
N ILE A 59 17.17 -2.60 -1.84
CA ILE A 59 16.37 -1.48 -2.32
C ILE A 59 16.35 -0.32 -1.32
N PHE A 60 16.25 -0.61 -0.02
CA PHE A 60 16.30 0.42 1.02
C PHE A 60 17.71 0.99 1.17
N GLU A 61 18.76 0.16 1.03
CA GLU A 61 20.13 0.68 1.04
C GLU A 61 20.35 1.70 -0.07
N LYS A 62 19.85 1.39 -1.27
CA LYS A 62 19.91 2.28 -2.42
C LYS A 62 19.17 3.60 -2.14
N ILE A 63 17.95 3.52 -1.62
CA ILE A 63 17.15 4.70 -1.28
C ILE A 63 17.91 5.61 -0.29
N ILE A 64 18.53 5.04 0.74
CA ILE A 64 19.30 5.79 1.74
C ILE A 64 20.57 6.41 1.15
N LYS A 65 21.34 5.63 0.37
CA LYS A 65 22.65 6.04 -0.16
C LYS A 65 22.54 7.07 -1.28
N THR A 66 21.56 6.90 -2.17
CA THR A 66 21.47 7.70 -3.40
C THR A 66 20.78 9.05 -3.19
N LYS A 67 20.21 9.32 -2.00
CA LYS A 67 19.36 10.51 -1.74
C LYS A 67 18.35 10.71 -2.88
N VAL A 68 17.66 9.63 -3.23
CA VAL A 68 16.66 9.54 -4.31
C VAL A 68 15.50 10.49 -3.98
N GLN A 69 15.68 11.79 -4.21
CA GLN A 69 14.62 12.78 -4.14
C GLN A 69 14.16 13.04 -5.57
N ASN A 70 12.89 12.78 -5.85
CA ASN A 70 12.26 12.95 -7.17
C ASN A 70 12.83 12.08 -8.32
N ASP A 71 13.70 11.12 -8.01
CA ASP A 71 14.13 10.11 -8.96
C ASP A 71 13.07 9.01 -9.03
N GLY A 72 12.61 8.69 -10.25
CA GLY A 72 11.70 7.57 -10.47
C GLY A 72 12.36 6.20 -10.21
N PHE A 73 11.56 5.14 -10.36
CA PHE A 73 11.99 3.74 -10.20
C PHE A 73 11.95 2.97 -11.52
N SER A 74 12.93 2.09 -11.73
CA SER A 74 12.82 1.04 -12.75
C SER A 74 11.79 -0.02 -12.31
N LEU A 75 11.28 -0.82 -13.25
CA LEU A 75 10.35 -1.90 -12.91
C LEU A 75 10.92 -2.90 -11.89
N THR A 76 12.23 -3.17 -11.96
CA THR A 76 12.89 -4.06 -11.00
C THR A 76 12.97 -3.45 -9.61
N GLU A 77 13.15 -2.13 -9.52
CA GLU A 77 13.13 -1.39 -8.26
C GLU A 77 11.72 -1.38 -7.67
N ILE A 78 10.68 -1.14 -8.50
CA ILE A 78 9.28 -1.19 -8.07
C ILE A 78 8.91 -2.57 -7.55
N VAL A 79 9.29 -3.65 -8.24
CA VAL A 79 9.05 -5.02 -7.78
C VAL A 79 9.79 -5.30 -6.47
N SER A 80 11.03 -4.83 -6.34
CA SER A 80 11.83 -5.02 -5.13
C SER A 80 11.21 -4.27 -3.94
N LEU A 81 10.71 -3.05 -4.17
CA LEU A 81 10.05 -2.22 -3.18
C LEU A 81 8.67 -2.79 -2.81
N GLY A 82 7.87 -3.17 -3.80
CA GLY A 82 6.57 -3.80 -3.62
C GLY A 82 6.69 -5.06 -2.77
N ASN A 83 7.70 -5.90 -3.01
CA ASN A 83 7.97 -7.08 -2.19
C ASN A 83 8.47 -6.79 -0.76
N GLN A 84 8.63 -5.51 -0.36
CA GLN A 84 8.81 -5.12 1.04
C GLN A 84 7.50 -4.68 1.70
N ILE A 85 6.37 -4.68 0.98
CA ILE A 85 5.04 -4.43 1.55
C ILE A 85 4.49 -5.75 2.08
N GLU A 86 3.93 -5.71 3.29
CA GLU A 86 3.29 -6.87 3.91
C GLU A 86 2.24 -7.55 2.99
N TYR A 87 2.27 -8.88 2.97
CA TYR A 87 1.31 -9.74 2.26
C TYR A 87 1.27 -9.60 0.74
N THR A 88 2.18 -8.82 0.15
CA THR A 88 2.27 -8.68 -1.31
C THR A 88 3.24 -9.69 -1.91
N HIS A 89 3.08 -9.95 -3.21
CA HIS A 89 4.03 -10.74 -3.97
C HIS A 89 4.08 -10.25 -5.43
N PHE A 90 5.03 -9.36 -5.70
CA PHE A 90 5.28 -8.81 -7.01
C PHE A 90 6.22 -9.71 -7.80
N SER A 91 5.79 -10.08 -9.02
CA SER A 91 6.67 -10.67 -10.01
C SER A 91 6.99 -9.65 -11.09
N ILE A 92 8.23 -9.67 -11.60
CA ILE A 92 8.65 -8.76 -12.68
C ILE A 92 7.80 -8.96 -13.94
N THR A 93 7.43 -10.20 -14.26
CA THR A 93 6.61 -10.53 -15.43
C THR A 93 5.20 -9.96 -15.29
N THR A 94 4.60 -10.05 -14.09
CA THR A 94 3.27 -9.49 -13.82
C THR A 94 3.27 -7.97 -14.00
N VAL A 95 4.23 -7.28 -13.37
CA VAL A 95 4.32 -5.81 -13.48
C VAL A 95 4.60 -5.39 -14.92
N GLN A 96 5.43 -6.12 -15.65
CA GLN A 96 5.66 -5.87 -17.08
C GLN A 96 4.39 -6.00 -17.92
N ASN A 97 3.54 -6.99 -17.63
CA ASN A 97 2.27 -7.14 -18.33
C ASN A 97 1.31 -5.99 -18.02
N TRP A 98 1.28 -5.52 -16.76
CA TRP A 98 0.47 -4.38 -16.36
C TRP A 98 0.86 -3.11 -17.11
N VAL A 99 2.14 -2.74 -17.13
CA VAL A 99 2.58 -1.51 -17.79
C VAL A 99 2.53 -1.57 -19.33
N LYS A 100 2.59 -2.77 -19.93
CA LYS A 100 2.61 -2.93 -21.39
C LYS A 100 1.23 -3.19 -22.00
N ARG A 101 0.30 -3.78 -21.24
CA ARG A 101 -0.96 -4.29 -21.78
C ARG A 101 -2.13 -4.05 -20.85
N ASP A 102 -2.09 -4.58 -19.63
CA ASP A 102 -3.30 -4.72 -18.83
C ASP A 102 -3.79 -3.37 -18.26
N PHE A 103 -2.86 -2.44 -17.98
CA PHE A 103 -3.12 -1.10 -17.43
C PHE A 103 -2.29 -0.01 -18.13
N LYS A 104 -1.91 -0.26 -19.39
CA LYS A 104 -1.03 0.64 -20.16
C LYS A 104 -1.55 2.08 -20.19
N ASP A 105 -2.85 2.23 -20.43
CA ASP A 105 -3.46 3.56 -20.61
C ASP A 105 -3.63 4.31 -19.28
N LEU A 106 -3.63 3.59 -18.15
CA LEU A 106 -3.70 4.18 -16.81
C LEU A 106 -2.31 4.53 -16.26
N ILE A 107 -1.30 3.69 -16.53
CA ILE A 107 0.06 3.88 -16.01
C ILE A 107 0.87 4.79 -16.92
N GLY A 108 0.66 4.71 -18.23
CA GLY A 108 1.42 5.46 -19.21
C GLY A 108 2.87 5.00 -19.38
N SER A 109 3.62 5.78 -20.15
CA SER A 109 5.05 5.57 -20.36
C SER A 109 5.89 6.11 -19.19
N PRO A 110 7.14 5.65 -18.98
CA PRO A 110 7.99 6.15 -17.90
C PRO A 110 8.14 7.69 -17.94
N GLN A 111 7.79 8.36 -16.85
CA GLN A 111 7.77 9.84 -16.79
C GLN A 111 9.10 10.46 -16.35
N VAL A 112 10.01 9.68 -15.75
CA VAL A 112 11.31 10.17 -15.26
C VAL A 112 12.42 9.51 -16.08
N GLY A 113 12.63 10.02 -17.30
CA GLY A 113 13.58 9.47 -18.26
C GLY A 113 13.19 8.04 -18.69
N LYS A 114 13.89 7.02 -18.17
CA LYS A 114 13.56 5.60 -18.41
C LYS A 114 12.86 4.93 -17.22
N LYS A 115 12.48 5.71 -16.22
CA LYS A 115 11.93 5.25 -14.95
C LYS A 115 10.53 5.78 -14.72
N TYR A 116 9.75 5.03 -13.95
CA TYR A 116 8.39 5.40 -13.59
C TYR A 116 8.42 6.33 -12.38
N SER A 117 7.56 7.34 -12.37
CA SER A 117 7.46 8.29 -11.26
C SER A 117 6.98 7.61 -9.97
N ILE A 118 7.09 8.32 -8.85
CA ILE A 118 6.55 7.87 -7.56
C ILE A 118 5.03 7.69 -7.65
N LYS A 119 4.33 8.55 -8.41
CA LYS A 119 2.90 8.43 -8.67
C LYS A 119 2.58 7.15 -9.44
N GLN A 120 3.28 6.87 -10.54
CA GLN A 120 3.13 5.62 -11.30
C GLN A 120 3.42 4.38 -10.44
N THR A 121 4.36 4.49 -9.50
CA THR A 121 4.65 3.43 -8.52
C THR A 121 3.49 3.22 -7.55
N ALA A 122 2.88 4.29 -7.05
CA ALA A 122 1.68 4.22 -6.22
C ALA A 122 0.52 3.55 -6.98
N VAL A 123 0.27 3.90 -8.25
CA VAL A 123 -0.76 3.24 -9.09
C VAL A 123 -0.53 1.73 -9.14
N LEU A 124 0.71 1.28 -9.34
CA LEU A 124 1.06 -0.15 -9.37
C LEU A 124 0.77 -0.86 -8.04
N PHE A 125 0.99 -0.18 -6.90
CA PHE A 125 0.67 -0.75 -5.58
C PHE A 125 -0.84 -0.81 -5.34
N ILE A 126 -1.59 0.20 -5.77
CA ILE A 126 -3.05 0.21 -5.69
C ILE A 126 -3.66 -0.91 -6.54
N ILE A 127 -3.15 -1.12 -7.76
CA ILE A 127 -3.58 -2.24 -8.62
C ILE A 127 -3.32 -3.59 -7.94
N ASP A 128 -2.17 -3.75 -7.28
CA ASP A 128 -1.83 -4.99 -6.57
C ASP A 128 -2.77 -5.27 -5.40
N ASP A 129 -3.21 -4.24 -4.69
CA ASP A 129 -4.21 -4.35 -3.63
C ASP A 129 -5.59 -4.71 -4.22
N LEU A 130 -6.08 -3.92 -5.18
CA LEU A 130 -7.44 -4.06 -5.73
C LEU A 130 -7.71 -5.39 -6.42
N LYS A 131 -6.68 -6.03 -7.03
CA LYS A 131 -6.84 -7.33 -7.70
C LYS A 131 -7.26 -8.46 -6.76
N ALA A 132 -7.14 -8.26 -5.44
CA ALA A 132 -7.57 -9.24 -4.45
C ALA A 132 -9.10 -9.43 -4.44
N THR A 133 -9.86 -8.41 -4.88
CA THR A 133 -11.33 -8.40 -4.85
C THR A 133 -11.95 -8.13 -6.22
N LEU A 134 -11.25 -7.42 -7.11
CA LEU A 134 -11.76 -6.97 -8.40
C LEU A 134 -11.02 -7.59 -9.59
N ASP A 135 -11.73 -7.74 -10.71
CA ASP A 135 -11.12 -8.05 -12.00
C ASP A 135 -10.46 -6.81 -12.65
N PHE A 136 -9.61 -7.03 -13.65
CA PHE A 136 -8.85 -5.94 -14.28
C PHE A 136 -9.72 -4.90 -15.00
N GLU A 137 -10.88 -5.28 -15.54
CA GLU A 137 -11.78 -4.32 -16.19
C GLU A 137 -12.42 -3.39 -15.15
N SER A 138 -12.87 -3.95 -14.03
CA SER A 138 -13.40 -3.19 -12.90
C SER A 138 -12.35 -2.22 -12.32
N ILE A 139 -11.10 -2.69 -12.13
CA ILE A 139 -10.00 -1.84 -11.66
C ILE A 139 -9.72 -0.69 -12.65
N ARG A 140 -9.69 -0.97 -13.96
CA ARG A 140 -9.47 0.08 -14.97
C ARG A 140 -10.56 1.15 -14.89
N LYS A 141 -11.83 0.77 -14.87
CA LYS A 141 -12.95 1.72 -14.78
C LYS A 141 -12.86 2.58 -13.53
N LEU A 142 -12.59 1.94 -12.38
CA LEU A 142 -12.48 2.61 -11.09
C LEU A 142 -11.34 3.64 -11.07
N LEU A 143 -10.14 3.25 -11.50
CA LEU A 143 -8.97 4.13 -11.44
C LEU A 143 -8.98 5.20 -12.55
N THR A 144 -9.52 4.93 -13.73
CA THR A 144 -9.72 5.97 -14.76
C THR A 144 -10.71 7.04 -14.32
N LEU A 145 -11.70 6.69 -13.50
CA LEU A 145 -12.61 7.68 -12.92
C LEU A 145 -11.88 8.65 -11.99
N LEU A 146 -10.86 8.18 -11.27
CA LEU A 146 -10.12 8.98 -10.29
C LEU A 146 -8.93 9.74 -10.88
N PHE A 147 -8.17 9.09 -11.77
CA PHE A 147 -6.88 9.58 -12.27
C PHE A 147 -6.89 9.98 -13.75
N GLN A 148 -8.07 10.02 -14.37
CA GLN A 148 -8.34 10.40 -15.76
C GLN A 148 -7.25 10.08 -16.79
N SER A 149 -6.21 10.91 -16.90
CA SER A 149 -5.06 10.76 -17.80
C SER A 149 -3.74 10.56 -17.04
N PRO A 150 -2.86 9.63 -17.47
CA PRO A 150 -1.54 9.48 -16.85
C PRO A 150 -0.61 10.69 -17.07
N ASP A 151 -0.86 11.51 -18.09
CA ASP A 151 0.06 12.58 -18.51
C ASP A 151 -0.30 13.96 -17.93
N GLU A 152 -1.51 14.13 -17.40
CA GLU A 152 -2.00 15.38 -16.81
C GLU A 152 -2.59 15.09 -15.44
N ASP A 153 -2.12 15.82 -14.41
CA ASP A 153 -2.57 15.62 -13.02
C ASP A 153 -3.68 16.61 -12.60
N SER A 154 -4.03 17.57 -13.45
CA SER A 154 -4.90 18.71 -13.09
C SER A 154 -6.38 18.35 -13.02
N ASP A 155 -6.75 17.25 -13.66
CA ASP A 155 -8.08 16.68 -13.77
C ASP A 155 -8.30 15.49 -12.82
N ASP A 156 -7.24 15.05 -12.12
CA ASP A 156 -7.34 14.02 -11.08
C ASP A 156 -8.25 14.47 -9.93
N LEU A 157 -9.16 13.60 -9.51
CA LEU A 157 -9.98 13.82 -8.31
C LEU A 157 -9.14 13.71 -7.04
N ILE A 158 -8.13 12.84 -7.08
CA ILE A 158 -7.16 12.60 -6.02
C ILE A 158 -5.89 12.04 -6.63
N SER A 159 -4.71 12.51 -6.22
CA SER A 159 -3.48 11.93 -6.76
C SER A 159 -3.29 10.48 -6.30
N PRO A 160 -2.67 9.59 -7.11
CA PRO A 160 -2.48 8.19 -6.74
C PRO A 160 -1.76 7.99 -5.40
N LEU A 161 -0.76 8.83 -5.11
CA LEU A 161 -0.03 8.73 -3.85
C LEU A 161 -0.89 9.16 -2.65
N GLN A 162 -1.74 10.19 -2.81
CA GLN A 162 -2.68 10.59 -1.75
C GLN A 162 -3.71 9.50 -1.49
N LEU A 163 -4.27 8.89 -2.54
CA LEU A 163 -5.20 7.77 -2.39
C LEU A 163 -4.53 6.61 -1.64
N TYR A 164 -3.32 6.22 -2.06
CA TYR A 164 -2.53 5.16 -1.42
C TYR A 164 -2.28 5.45 0.07
N ALA A 165 -1.86 6.68 0.39
CA ALA A 165 -1.61 7.10 1.76
C ALA A 165 -2.88 7.13 2.62
N LEU A 166 -4.01 7.51 2.04
CA LEU A 166 -5.27 7.66 2.75
C LEU A 166 -5.85 6.33 3.18
N TYR A 167 -6.14 5.43 2.23
CA TYR A 167 -6.78 4.16 2.59
C TYR A 167 -5.87 3.31 3.48
N SER A 168 -4.55 3.38 3.29
CA SER A 168 -3.61 2.66 4.14
C SER A 168 -3.52 3.26 5.55
N SER A 169 -3.70 4.58 5.69
CA SER A 169 -3.76 5.23 7.00
C SER A 169 -5.03 4.87 7.76
N ILE A 170 -6.18 4.89 7.08
CA ILE A 170 -7.47 4.50 7.69
C ILE A 170 -7.41 3.01 8.09
N PHE A 171 -6.88 2.15 7.23
CA PHE A 171 -6.72 0.72 7.53
C PHE A 171 -5.89 0.49 8.81
N GLU A 172 -4.70 1.10 8.92
CA GLU A 172 -3.85 0.95 10.12
C GLU A 172 -4.46 1.61 11.38
N GLU A 173 -5.27 2.67 11.22
CA GLU A 173 -6.00 3.28 12.35
C GLU A 173 -7.15 2.43 12.86
N MET A 174 -7.72 1.59 12.00
CA MET A 174 -8.77 0.64 12.34
C MET A 174 -8.22 -0.71 12.82
N ASP A 175 -6.93 -0.99 12.62
CA ASP A 175 -6.21 -2.16 13.14
C ASP A 175 -5.37 -1.79 14.40
N GLN A 176 -6.02 -1.21 15.41
CA GLN A 176 -5.30 -0.68 16.58
C GLN A 176 -4.69 -1.77 17.46
N ASN A 177 -5.27 -2.97 17.46
CA ASN A 177 -4.75 -4.13 18.17
C ASN A 177 -3.70 -4.89 17.35
N ASN A 178 -3.44 -4.48 16.10
CA ASN A 178 -2.47 -5.07 15.19
C ASN A 178 -2.72 -6.57 14.95
N ASP A 179 -4.00 -6.97 14.98
CA ASP A 179 -4.46 -8.33 14.67
C ASP A 179 -4.85 -8.49 13.20
N GLN A 180 -4.76 -7.39 12.44
CA GLN A 180 -5.05 -7.27 11.00
C GLN A 180 -6.52 -7.58 10.69
N VAL A 181 -7.36 -7.47 11.71
CA VAL A 181 -8.81 -7.45 11.64
C VAL A 181 -9.24 -6.03 11.95
N LEU A 182 -10.21 -5.50 11.20
CA LEU A 182 -10.73 -4.16 11.46
C LEU A 182 -11.42 -4.18 12.83
N ASP A 183 -10.77 -3.60 13.83
CA ASP A 183 -11.22 -3.55 15.21
C ASP A 183 -12.41 -2.59 15.31
N LEU A 184 -13.61 -3.17 15.43
CA LEU A 184 -14.76 -2.43 15.94
C LEU A 184 -14.58 -2.32 17.46
N SER A 185 -14.07 -1.19 17.92
CA SER A 185 -13.91 -0.92 19.35
C SER A 185 -15.28 -0.90 20.02
N GLY A 186 -15.62 -1.99 20.72
CA GLY A 186 -16.65 -1.99 21.76
C GLY A 186 -17.82 -2.98 21.56
N HIS A 187 -17.73 -4.10 22.28
CA HIS A 187 -18.83 -4.92 22.82
C HIS A 187 -19.76 -5.73 21.89
N ASP A 188 -19.95 -6.97 22.34
CA ASP A 188 -21.05 -7.92 22.09
C ASP A 188 -21.13 -8.62 20.72
N ILE A 189 -20.44 -9.76 20.70
CA ILE A 189 -20.64 -10.95 19.88
C ILE A 189 -22.16 -11.23 19.75
N GLY A 190 -22.83 -10.74 18.71
CA GLY A 190 -24.21 -11.18 18.46
C GLY A 190 -25.16 -10.36 17.58
N ARG A 191 -24.78 -9.22 16.96
CA ARG A 191 -25.77 -8.45 16.16
C ARG A 191 -25.40 -8.34 14.68
N ARG A 192 -26.35 -8.72 13.81
CA ARG A 192 -26.40 -8.50 12.35
C ARG A 192 -26.15 -7.04 11.88
N ASN A 193 -25.94 -6.10 12.79
CA ASN A 193 -25.69 -4.68 12.51
C ASN A 193 -24.17 -4.34 12.45
N HIS A 194 -23.27 -5.31 12.66
CA HIS A 194 -21.82 -5.08 12.65
C HIS A 194 -21.31 -4.68 11.27
N ASP A 195 -21.79 -5.34 10.21
CA ASP A 195 -21.37 -5.06 8.83
C ASP A 195 -21.75 -3.63 8.42
N HIS A 196 -22.96 -3.20 8.79
CA HIS A 196 -23.42 -1.82 8.55
C HIS A 196 -22.67 -0.78 9.38
N MET A 197 -22.23 -1.11 10.62
CA MET A 197 -21.42 -0.20 11.43
C MET A 197 -20.00 -0.05 10.86
N LEU A 198 -19.39 -1.13 10.38
CA LEU A 198 -18.09 -1.08 9.72
C LEU A 198 -18.18 -0.27 8.42
N GLU A 199 -19.21 -0.54 7.61
CA GLU A 199 -19.50 0.22 6.38
C GLU A 199 -19.69 1.72 6.68
N GLN A 200 -20.49 2.06 7.69
CA GLN A 200 -20.71 3.45 8.10
C GLN A 200 -19.45 4.11 8.65
N LEU A 201 -18.64 3.41 9.44
CA LEU A 201 -17.41 3.96 10.01
C LEU A 201 -16.39 4.25 8.92
N ILE A 202 -16.19 3.29 8.00
CA ILE A 202 -15.31 3.48 6.86
C ILE A 202 -15.80 4.63 6.00
N LYS A 203 -17.09 4.63 5.65
CA LYS A 203 -17.69 5.65 4.80
C LYS A 203 -17.57 7.04 5.44
N GLN A 204 -17.85 7.16 6.73
CA GLN A 204 -17.68 8.42 7.47
C GLN A 204 -16.23 8.92 7.42
N ARG A 205 -15.24 8.05 7.65
CA ARG A 205 -13.82 8.45 7.59
C ARG A 205 -13.37 8.85 6.18
N ALA A 206 -13.91 8.17 5.18
CA ALA A 206 -13.65 8.51 3.79
C ALA A 206 -14.31 9.84 3.41
N ASP A 207 -15.56 10.06 3.86
CA ASP A 207 -16.33 11.27 3.64
C ASP A 207 -15.65 12.49 4.33
N ASP A 208 -15.26 12.35 5.60
CA ASP A 208 -14.50 13.37 6.36
C ASP A 208 -13.23 13.82 5.61
N PHE A 209 -12.55 12.89 4.92
CA PHE A 209 -11.40 13.23 4.09
C PHE A 209 -11.82 13.93 2.80
N THR A 210 -12.83 13.43 2.09
CA THR A 210 -13.28 14.05 0.83
C THR A 210 -13.85 15.45 1.03
N ASP A 211 -14.38 15.76 2.21
CA ASP A 211 -14.82 17.11 2.59
C ASP A 211 -13.65 18.08 2.80
N SER A 212 -12.45 17.57 3.06
CA SER A 212 -11.23 18.37 3.07
C SER A 212 -10.65 18.65 1.68
N LEU A 213 -11.17 18.00 0.63
CA LEU A 213 -10.77 18.24 -0.75
C LEU A 213 -11.63 19.36 -1.35
N ASP A 214 -11.01 20.51 -1.60
CA ASP A 214 -11.66 21.65 -2.22
C ASP A 214 -11.96 21.38 -3.71
N GLY A 215 -13.15 21.78 -4.18
CA GLY A 215 -13.47 21.83 -5.61
C GLY A 215 -14.08 20.57 -6.23
N LEU A 216 -14.32 19.51 -5.44
CA LEU A 216 -15.01 18.30 -5.92
C LEU A 216 -16.54 18.42 -5.83
N SER A 217 -17.24 17.85 -6.81
CA SER A 217 -18.70 17.66 -6.75
C SER A 217 -19.07 16.52 -5.78
N GLU A 218 -20.32 16.48 -5.33
CA GLU A 218 -20.81 15.40 -4.45
C GLU A 218 -20.66 14.01 -5.08
N GLU A 219 -20.85 13.89 -6.40
CA GLU A 219 -20.64 12.63 -7.14
C GLU A 219 -19.15 12.21 -7.15
N GLN A 220 -18.24 13.18 -7.30
CA GLN A 220 -16.81 12.94 -7.27
C GLN A 220 -16.33 12.54 -5.87
N LYS A 221 -16.84 13.21 -4.83
CA LYS A 221 -16.57 12.84 -3.43
C LYS A 221 -17.04 11.43 -3.12
N GLU A 222 -18.27 11.09 -3.53
CA GLU A 222 -18.81 9.74 -3.34
C GLU A 222 -17.97 8.68 -4.06
N ALA A 223 -17.49 8.97 -5.27
CA ALA A 223 -16.65 8.05 -6.01
C ALA A 223 -15.27 7.81 -5.33
N VAL A 224 -14.65 8.87 -4.80
CA VAL A 224 -13.41 8.76 -4.00
C VAL A 224 -13.69 7.95 -2.72
N SER A 225 -14.77 8.25 -2.01
CA SER A 225 -15.18 7.58 -0.77
C SER A 225 -15.40 6.07 -0.98
N ASN A 226 -16.17 5.70 -2.01
CA ASN A 226 -16.39 4.31 -2.38
C ASN A 226 -15.09 3.60 -2.78
N THR A 227 -14.16 4.29 -3.47
CA THR A 227 -12.88 3.70 -3.82
C THR A 227 -12.01 3.41 -2.60
N ILE A 228 -12.01 4.31 -1.61
CA ILE A 228 -11.30 4.09 -0.33
C ILE A 228 -11.85 2.85 0.36
N PHE A 229 -13.18 2.70 0.44
CA PHE A 229 -13.82 1.51 1.01
C PHE A 229 -13.37 0.23 0.29
N ILE A 230 -13.46 0.21 -1.04
CA ILE A 230 -13.05 -0.94 -1.87
C ILE A 230 -11.57 -1.27 -1.63
N ALA A 231 -10.69 -0.27 -1.62
CA ALA A 231 -9.26 -0.46 -1.41
C ALA A 231 -8.99 -1.09 -0.04
N MET A 232 -9.64 -0.63 1.03
CA MET A 232 -9.46 -1.21 2.36
C MET A 232 -9.94 -2.65 2.46
N VAL A 233 -11.11 -2.97 1.90
CA VAL A 233 -11.60 -4.35 1.83
C VAL A 233 -10.62 -5.23 1.04
N SER A 234 -9.99 -4.68 0.01
CA SER A 234 -9.00 -5.39 -0.80
C SER A 234 -7.69 -5.66 -0.04
N VAL A 235 -7.23 -4.71 0.77
CA VAL A 235 -6.10 -4.91 1.70
C VAL A 235 -6.43 -6.02 2.69
N GLN A 236 -7.62 -5.98 3.32
CA GLN A 236 -8.05 -7.01 4.27
C GLN A 236 -8.16 -8.39 3.60
N THR A 237 -8.66 -8.45 2.37
CA THR A 237 -8.74 -9.68 1.59
C THR A 237 -7.35 -10.25 1.30
N THR A 238 -6.38 -9.38 0.99
CA THR A 238 -4.99 -9.78 0.76
C THR A 238 -4.37 -10.42 2.01
N TYR A 239 -4.66 -9.87 3.19
CA TYR A 239 -4.27 -10.46 4.46
C TYR A 239 -4.88 -11.87 4.64
N PHE A 240 -6.19 -12.03 4.46
CA PHE A 240 -6.84 -13.34 4.62
C PHE A 240 -6.31 -14.39 3.61
N GLN A 241 -6.05 -13.99 2.37
CA GLN A 241 -5.41 -14.88 1.39
C GLN A 241 -4.00 -15.29 1.83
N SER A 242 -3.22 -14.36 2.39
CA SER A 242 -1.89 -14.65 2.95
C SER A 242 -1.98 -15.61 4.15
N LEU A 243 -2.95 -15.39 5.04
CA LEU A 243 -3.22 -16.25 6.19
C LEU A 243 -3.57 -17.68 5.76
N ALA A 244 -4.46 -17.83 4.77
CA ALA A 244 -4.83 -19.12 4.20
C ALA A 244 -3.60 -19.84 3.60
N ARG A 245 -2.77 -19.14 2.82
CA ARG A 245 -1.51 -19.67 2.27
C ARG A 245 -0.55 -20.13 3.36
N ARG A 246 -0.44 -19.37 4.46
CA ARG A 246 0.40 -19.74 5.61
C ARG A 246 -0.06 -21.06 6.24
N PHE A 247 -1.35 -21.23 6.49
CA PHE A 247 -1.90 -22.46 7.06
C PHE A 247 -1.80 -23.65 6.09
N LEU A 248 -1.98 -23.42 4.78
CA LEU A 248 -1.73 -24.43 3.76
C LEU A 248 -0.28 -24.90 3.80
N ASN A 249 0.69 -23.98 3.77
CA ASN A 249 2.11 -24.30 3.80
C ASN A 249 2.50 -25.05 5.09
N ALA A 250 1.96 -24.64 6.24
CA ALA A 250 2.16 -25.35 7.49
C ALA A 250 1.62 -26.79 7.43
N THR A 251 0.44 -26.98 6.84
CA THR A 251 -0.19 -28.31 6.69
C THR A 251 0.62 -29.20 5.76
N LEU A 252 1.05 -28.69 4.60
CA LEU A 252 1.88 -29.43 3.64
C LEU A 252 3.25 -29.80 4.23
N PHE A 253 3.86 -28.88 4.99
CA PHE A 253 5.11 -29.15 5.70
C PHE A 253 4.95 -30.28 6.73
N LEU A 254 3.88 -30.28 7.52
CA LEU A 254 3.60 -31.34 8.49
C LEU A 254 3.39 -32.71 7.84
N GLN A 255 2.88 -32.74 6.60
CA GLN A 255 2.63 -33.99 5.86
C GLN A 255 3.83 -34.45 5.01
N ASN A 256 4.98 -33.77 5.05
CA ASN A 256 6.12 -34.00 4.15
C ASN A 256 5.77 -33.97 2.65
N LEU A 257 4.68 -33.30 2.30
CA LEU A 257 4.23 -33.12 0.92
C LEU A 257 4.81 -31.81 0.39
N GLN A 258 6.13 -31.70 0.29
CA GLN A 258 6.75 -30.59 -0.42
C GLN A 258 6.75 -30.90 -1.92
N SER A 259 6.12 -30.03 -2.70
CA SER A 259 6.28 -29.95 -4.17
C SER A 259 7.27 -28.86 -4.52
#